data_AF-A0A3D0H1V0-F1
#
_entry.id   AF-A0A3D0H1V0-F1
#
_cell.length_a   1.000
_cell.length_b   1.000
_cell.length_c   1.000
_cell.angle_alpha   90.00
_cell.angle_beta   90.00
_cell.angle_gamma   90.00
#
_symmetry.space_group_name_H-M   'P 1'
#
loop_
_entity.id
_entity.type
_entity.pdbx_description
1 polymer ?
#
loop_
_entity_poly.entity_id
_entity_poly.type
_entity_poly.pdbx_seq_one_letter_code
_entity_poly.pdbx_strand_id
1 'polypeptide(L)'
;ISNTPPDHRNKALDKIAKRFGKSLQLTDRHIQHTVEKAVEELTQLASSLQLNLKQSQFIRRAAAFASGSSEAEVQPAPLISAEPDQLTATLLKDVPLFHDSQEEGADTQPPEDAQAVLAAGIQDISNSLVDDFTLDDILRIVLETMYRAMGFNRVMLALRDPKTGQMTGRFGLGPDVTELARQFRFPLATQIQDVFLLAAVRGLDIIMTDIDDPKIADKIPKWYRERVAAKTFVLFPLNIKGRPVALIYCDKEKAGSINIPEKELTLLKTLRNQALLAIKQAG
;
A
#
# COMPACT_ATOMS: atom_id res chain seq x y z
N ILE A 1 10.50 -23.00 -4.69
CA ILE A 1 11.41 -22.85 -5.86
C ILE A 1 12.19 -21.53 -5.76
N SER A 2 11.53 -20.45 -5.31
CA SER A 2 12.09 -19.09 -5.14
C SER A 2 13.29 -18.95 -4.18
N ASN A 3 13.60 -19.96 -3.36
CA ASN A 3 14.74 -19.94 -2.40
C ASN A 3 15.74 -21.11 -2.60
N THR A 4 15.79 -21.75 -3.77
CA THR A 4 16.68 -22.88 -4.01
C THR A 4 18.00 -22.44 -4.69
N PRO A 5 19.19 -22.75 -4.12
CA PRO A 5 20.50 -22.45 -4.71
C PRO A 5 20.66 -23.07 -6.12
N PRO A 6 21.40 -22.43 -7.05
CA PRO A 6 21.52 -22.84 -8.46
C PRO A 6 21.78 -24.34 -8.67
N ASP A 7 22.69 -24.90 -7.89
CA ASP A 7 23.15 -26.29 -8.02
C ASP A 7 22.09 -27.34 -7.64
N HIS A 8 21.04 -26.93 -6.91
CA HIS A 8 19.95 -27.80 -6.48
C HIS A 8 18.65 -27.60 -7.29
N ARG A 9 18.64 -26.66 -8.25
CA ARG A 9 17.43 -26.29 -9.02
C ARG A 9 16.97 -27.39 -9.96
N ASN A 10 17.89 -28.03 -10.70
CA ASN A 10 17.54 -29.14 -11.59
C ASN A 10 16.94 -30.32 -10.83
N LYS A 11 17.44 -30.62 -9.61
CA LYS A 11 16.86 -31.66 -8.74
C LYS A 11 15.48 -31.28 -8.21
N ALA A 12 15.24 -30.01 -7.91
CA ALA A 12 13.93 -29.54 -7.44
C ALA A 12 12.88 -29.54 -8.56
N LEU A 13 13.26 -29.14 -9.77
CA LEU A 13 12.42 -29.20 -10.97
C LEU A 13 12.12 -30.66 -11.35
N ASP A 14 13.12 -31.54 -11.35
CA ASP A 14 12.96 -32.97 -11.66
C ASP A 14 12.06 -33.68 -10.62
N LYS A 15 12.06 -33.23 -9.36
CA LYS A 15 11.17 -33.74 -8.30
C LYS A 15 9.72 -33.29 -8.47
N ILE A 16 9.49 -32.08 -9.00
CA ILE A 16 8.15 -31.56 -9.32
C ILE A 16 7.64 -32.21 -10.62
N ALA A 17 8.48 -32.34 -11.64
CA ALA A 17 8.18 -33.03 -12.89
C ALA A 17 7.83 -34.50 -12.65
N LYS A 18 8.55 -35.22 -11.78
CA LYS A 18 8.19 -36.60 -11.39
C LYS A 18 6.88 -36.71 -10.61
N ARG A 19 6.56 -35.71 -9.78
CA ARG A 19 5.36 -35.72 -8.93
C ARG A 19 4.08 -35.35 -9.70
N PHE A 20 4.19 -34.52 -10.74
CA PHE A 20 3.04 -33.99 -11.47
C PHE A 20 3.02 -34.35 -12.98
N GLY A 21 4.08 -34.98 -13.49
CA GLY A 21 4.25 -35.28 -14.92
C GLY A 21 3.27 -36.29 -15.50
N LYS A 22 2.72 -37.22 -14.70
CA LYS A 22 1.72 -38.18 -15.18
C LYS A 22 0.34 -37.56 -15.45
N SER A 23 0.04 -36.37 -14.91
CA SER A 23 -1.28 -35.74 -15.02
C SER A 23 -1.30 -34.49 -15.89
N LEU A 24 -0.15 -33.89 -16.19
CA LEU A 24 -0.09 -32.58 -16.87
C LEU A 24 0.68 -32.55 -18.20
N GLN A 25 1.30 -33.65 -18.65
CA GLN A 25 2.10 -33.70 -19.90
C GLN A 25 3.13 -32.54 -20.05
N LEU A 26 3.58 -31.96 -18.93
CA LEU A 26 4.51 -30.83 -18.93
C LEU A 26 5.93 -31.34 -19.12
N THR A 27 6.52 -31.01 -20.26
CA THR A 27 7.94 -31.20 -20.56
C THR A 27 8.75 -30.06 -19.92
N ASP A 28 9.99 -30.30 -19.48
CA ASP A 28 10.86 -29.26 -18.89
C ASP A 28 10.98 -28.00 -19.78
N ARG A 29 10.95 -28.21 -21.10
CA ARG A 29 10.99 -27.15 -22.11
C ARG A 29 9.74 -26.25 -22.10
N HIS A 30 8.56 -26.79 -21.76
CA HIS A 30 7.31 -26.02 -21.65
C HIS A 30 7.30 -25.13 -20.41
N ILE A 31 7.85 -25.61 -19.30
CA ILE A 31 7.94 -24.84 -18.06
C ILE A 31 8.89 -23.65 -18.26
N GLN A 32 10.05 -23.89 -18.87
CA GLN A 32 11.02 -22.83 -19.15
C GLN A 32 10.44 -21.74 -20.07
N HIS A 33 9.81 -22.13 -21.18
CA HIS A 33 9.15 -21.21 -22.11
C HIS A 33 8.00 -20.42 -21.45
N THR A 34 7.24 -21.05 -20.55
CA THR A 34 6.13 -20.38 -19.84
C THR A 34 6.67 -19.31 -18.88
N VAL A 35 7.79 -19.59 -18.21
CA VAL A 35 8.40 -18.62 -17.29
C VAL A 35 9.09 -17.48 -18.05
N GLU A 36 9.77 -17.78 -19.16
CA GLU A 36 10.32 -16.74 -20.06
C GLU A 36 9.23 -15.77 -20.51
N LYS A 37 8.10 -16.29 -20.99
CA LYS A 37 6.97 -15.47 -21.44
C LYS A 37 6.36 -14.63 -20.31
N ALA A 38 6.24 -15.19 -19.11
CA ALA A 38 5.73 -14.46 -17.94
C ALA A 38 6.67 -13.31 -17.49
N VAL A 39 7.99 -13.50 -17.61
CA VAL A 39 8.99 -12.46 -17.30
C VAL A 39 8.98 -11.35 -18.37
N GLU A 40 8.78 -11.73 -19.64
CA GLU A 40 8.68 -10.78 -20.74
C GLU A 40 7.42 -9.90 -20.63
N GLU A 41 6.26 -10.50 -20.33
CA GLU A 41 5.01 -9.77 -20.08
C GLU A 41 5.13 -8.83 -18.86
N LEU A 42 5.79 -9.28 -17.79
CA LEU A 42 6.06 -8.45 -16.61
C LEU A 42 6.97 -7.27 -16.93
N THR A 43 7.95 -7.45 -17.83
CA THR A 43 8.86 -6.39 -18.28
C THR A 43 8.15 -5.36 -19.15
N GLN A 44 7.26 -5.80 -20.04
CA GLN A 44 6.41 -4.91 -20.85
C GLN A 44 5.39 -4.13 -20.00
N LEU A 45 4.81 -4.77 -18.97
CA LEU A 45 3.90 -4.09 -18.04
C LEU A 45 4.63 -3.04 -17.22
N ALA A 46 5.84 -3.33 -16.76
CA ALA A 46 6.58 -2.42 -15.92
C ALA A 46 7.25 -1.26 -16.68
N SER A 47 7.52 -1.39 -17.99
CA SER A 47 7.89 -0.26 -18.84
C SER A 47 6.71 0.70 -19.06
N SER A 48 5.49 0.17 -19.13
CA SER A 48 4.25 0.97 -19.18
C SER A 48 3.95 1.70 -17.86
N LEU A 49 4.40 1.14 -16.73
CA LEU A 49 4.20 1.70 -15.38
C LEU A 49 5.37 2.58 -14.87
N GLN A 50 6.37 2.87 -15.70
CA GLN A 50 7.59 3.63 -15.33
C GLN A 50 8.28 3.11 -14.04
N LEU A 51 8.22 1.80 -13.78
CA LEU A 51 8.89 1.21 -12.63
C LEU A 51 10.37 0.99 -12.95
N ASN A 52 11.27 1.43 -12.07
CA ASN A 52 12.72 1.26 -12.22
C ASN A 52 13.16 -0.18 -11.91
N LEU A 53 12.82 -1.11 -12.81
CA LEU A 53 13.06 -2.55 -12.66
C LEU A 53 14.53 -2.94 -12.64
N LYS A 54 15.43 -2.09 -13.14
CA LYS A 54 16.88 -2.33 -13.13
C LYS A 54 17.45 -2.49 -11.71
N GLN A 55 16.73 -2.03 -10.69
CA GLN A 55 17.18 -2.10 -9.29
C GLN A 55 16.57 -3.27 -8.50
N SER A 56 15.46 -3.87 -8.97
CA SER A 56 14.78 -4.93 -8.23
C SER A 56 15.57 -6.24 -8.27
N GLN A 57 15.94 -6.77 -7.08
CA GLN A 57 16.62 -8.07 -6.96
C GLN A 57 15.75 -9.24 -7.44
N PHE A 58 14.42 -9.09 -7.38
CA PHE A 58 13.47 -10.10 -7.83
C PHE A 58 13.51 -10.27 -9.37
N ILE A 59 13.51 -9.16 -10.12
CA ILE A 59 13.56 -9.18 -11.58
C ILE A 59 14.91 -9.69 -12.08
N ARG A 60 16.01 -9.34 -11.41
CA ARG A 60 17.34 -9.91 -11.71
C ARG A 60 17.37 -11.42 -11.52
N ARG A 61 16.74 -11.92 -10.46
CA ARG A 61 16.62 -13.38 -10.21
C ARG A 61 15.68 -14.08 -11.19
N ALA A 62 14.60 -13.44 -11.60
CA ALA A 62 13.67 -13.97 -12.59
C ALA A 62 14.26 -13.97 -14.01
N ALA A 63 14.99 -12.91 -14.39
CA ALA A 63 15.73 -12.85 -15.66
C ALA A 63 16.85 -13.89 -15.71
N ALA A 64 17.60 -14.07 -14.62
CA ALA A 64 18.62 -15.13 -14.52
C ALA A 64 18.03 -16.55 -14.56
N PHE A 65 16.78 -16.72 -14.07
CA PHE A 65 16.03 -17.98 -14.18
C PHE A 65 15.60 -18.27 -15.63
N ALA A 66 15.23 -17.23 -16.38
CA ALA A 66 14.85 -17.32 -17.79
C ALA A 66 16.06 -17.50 -18.73
N SER A 67 17.18 -16.80 -18.48
CA SER A 67 18.34 -16.80 -19.38
C SER A 67 19.31 -17.97 -19.19
N GLY A 68 19.08 -18.85 -18.21
CA GLY A 68 19.89 -20.06 -17.96
C GLY A 68 21.38 -19.78 -17.67
N SER A 69 21.76 -18.54 -17.35
CA SER A 69 23.16 -18.12 -17.27
C SER A 69 23.63 -18.07 -15.82
N SER A 70 24.70 -18.79 -15.51
CA SER A 70 25.44 -18.69 -14.24
C SER A 70 26.25 -17.39 -14.22
N GLU A 71 26.34 -16.78 -13.04
CA GLU A 71 26.99 -15.49 -12.76
C GLU A 71 28.38 -15.36 -13.40
N ALA A 72 28.60 -14.28 -14.16
CA ALA A 72 29.92 -13.76 -14.47
C ALA A 72 29.92 -12.24 -14.27
N GLU A 73 30.95 -11.78 -13.56
CA GLU A 73 31.21 -10.41 -13.13
C GLU A 73 31.01 -9.34 -14.21
N VAL A 74 30.37 -8.22 -13.83
CA VAL A 74 30.62 -6.93 -14.48
C VAL A 74 30.70 -5.83 -13.43
N GLN A 75 31.88 -5.22 -13.37
CA GLN A 75 32.25 -4.08 -12.53
C GLN A 75 31.47 -2.80 -12.90
N PRO A 76 31.32 -1.84 -11.96
CA PRO A 76 30.55 -0.61 -12.21
C PRO A 76 31.39 0.45 -12.96
N ALA A 77 30.75 1.18 -13.88
CA ALA A 77 31.29 2.37 -14.54
C ALA A 77 30.19 3.45 -14.64
N PRO A 78 30.51 4.75 -14.81
CA PRO A 78 30.27 5.77 -13.79
C PRO A 78 29.01 6.64 -14.01
N LEU A 79 28.71 7.40 -12.96
CA LEU A 79 27.68 8.42 -12.82
C LEU A 79 27.61 9.40 -14.00
N ILE A 80 26.40 9.63 -14.52
CA ILE A 80 25.99 10.93 -15.06
C ILE A 80 24.75 11.38 -14.28
N SER A 81 24.92 12.54 -13.65
CA SER A 81 23.98 13.28 -12.83
C SER A 81 22.72 13.69 -13.61
N ALA A 82 21.57 13.25 -13.12
CA ALA A 82 20.32 13.99 -13.28
C ALA A 82 19.79 14.22 -11.86
N GLU A 83 19.79 15.49 -11.44
CA GLU A 83 19.36 15.89 -10.11
C GLU A 83 17.90 15.50 -9.85
N PRO A 84 17.59 14.76 -8.78
CA PRO A 84 16.24 14.61 -8.29
C PRO A 84 15.89 15.80 -7.40
N ASP A 85 14.79 16.45 -7.77
CA ASP A 85 14.04 17.47 -7.03
C ASP A 85 14.05 17.24 -5.50
N GLN A 86 14.46 18.25 -4.74
CA GLN A 86 14.87 18.14 -3.33
C GLN A 86 13.71 17.81 -2.35
N LEU A 87 12.47 17.67 -2.83
CA LEU A 87 11.36 17.19 -2.00
C LEU A 87 11.27 15.66 -1.90
N THR A 88 11.69 14.92 -2.93
CA THR A 88 11.67 13.44 -2.89
C THR A 88 12.88 12.86 -2.17
N ALA A 89 14.01 13.58 -2.12
CA ALA A 89 15.23 13.10 -1.47
C ALA A 89 15.15 13.14 0.07
N THR A 90 14.43 14.10 0.64
CA THR A 90 14.37 14.34 2.10
C THR A 90 13.38 13.41 2.82
N LEU A 91 12.46 12.77 2.08
CA LEU A 91 11.54 11.76 2.63
C LEU A 91 12.06 10.33 2.52
N LEU A 92 13.18 10.11 1.81
CA LEU A 92 13.75 8.79 1.53
C LEU A 92 15.13 8.55 2.15
N LYS A 93 15.70 9.53 2.86
CA LYS A 93 16.99 9.41 3.56
C LYS A 93 16.84 9.98 4.97
N ASP A 94 17.20 9.18 5.96
CA ASP A 94 17.17 9.43 7.42
C ASP A 94 15.90 8.97 8.16
N VAL A 95 15.64 7.66 8.07
CA VAL A 95 15.27 6.90 9.28
C VAL A 95 16.54 6.13 9.68
N PRO A 96 17.25 6.51 10.74
CA PRO A 96 18.41 5.74 11.17
C PRO A 96 17.94 4.40 11.76
N LEU A 97 18.38 3.32 11.12
CA LEU A 97 18.43 1.98 11.72
C LEU A 97 19.45 2.03 12.88
N PHE A 98 18.96 2.23 14.10
CA PHE A 98 19.70 1.91 15.31
C PHE A 98 19.18 0.58 15.87
N HIS A 99 20.00 -0.45 15.76
CA HIS A 99 19.91 -1.69 16.54
C HIS A 99 21.26 -1.81 17.24
N ASP A 100 21.34 -1.40 18.50
CA ASP A 100 21.81 -2.24 19.60
C ASP A 100 21.79 -1.45 20.91
N SER A 101 20.81 -1.71 21.76
CA SER A 101 20.98 -1.77 23.22
C SER A 101 19.81 -2.57 23.78
N GLN A 102 20.12 -3.72 24.37
CA GLN A 102 19.20 -4.43 25.25
C GLN A 102 18.79 -3.50 26.39
N GLU A 103 17.48 -3.41 26.65
CA GLU A 103 16.94 -3.33 28.01
C GLU A 103 15.44 -3.67 27.98
N GLU A 104 15.04 -4.44 28.98
CA GLU A 104 13.81 -5.20 29.09
C GLU A 104 12.55 -4.34 29.31
N GLY A 105 11.40 -4.83 28.85
CA GLY A 105 10.11 -4.50 29.47
C GLY A 105 9.09 -3.76 28.60
N ALA A 106 8.36 -4.52 27.79
CA ALA A 106 6.89 -4.48 27.64
C ALA A 106 6.53 -5.16 26.32
N ASP A 107 6.20 -6.44 26.42
CA ASP A 107 5.59 -7.21 25.35
C ASP A 107 4.21 -6.63 25.03
N THR A 108 4.13 -5.70 24.09
CA THR A 108 2.87 -5.38 23.41
C THR A 108 2.90 -6.03 22.05
N GLN A 109 2.67 -7.34 22.02
CA GLN A 109 2.15 -7.97 20.81
C GLN A 109 0.89 -7.19 20.38
N PRO A 110 0.75 -6.82 19.09
CA PRO A 110 -0.58 -6.52 18.56
C PRO A 110 -1.44 -7.75 18.83
N PRO A 111 -2.67 -7.60 19.35
CA PRO A 111 -3.47 -8.76 19.67
C PRO A 111 -3.71 -9.53 18.37
N GLU A 112 -3.52 -10.85 18.38
CA GLU A 112 -3.87 -11.75 17.25
C GLU A 112 -5.29 -11.46 16.69
N ASP A 113 -6.13 -10.86 17.52
CA ASP A 113 -7.45 -10.30 17.21
C ASP A 113 -7.44 -9.29 16.04
N ALA A 114 -6.48 -8.36 15.96
CA ALA A 114 -6.49 -7.34 14.90
C ALA A 114 -6.35 -7.94 13.49
N GLN A 115 -5.45 -8.91 13.33
CA GLN A 115 -5.29 -9.63 12.05
C GLN A 115 -6.54 -10.45 11.72
N ALA A 116 -7.13 -11.11 12.72
CA ALA A 116 -8.35 -11.88 12.56
C ALA A 116 -9.53 -11.01 12.13
N VAL A 117 -9.75 -9.87 12.78
CA VAL A 117 -10.81 -8.89 12.41
C VAL A 117 -10.61 -8.38 10.99
N LEU A 118 -9.38 -7.99 10.62
CA LEU A 118 -9.09 -7.52 9.26
C LEU A 118 -9.32 -8.62 8.21
N ALA A 119 -8.86 -9.84 8.47
CA ALA A 119 -9.03 -10.97 7.55
C ALA A 119 -10.52 -11.36 7.39
N ALA A 120 -11.28 -11.40 8.50
CA ALA A 120 -12.71 -11.65 8.49
C ALA A 120 -13.44 -10.58 7.67
N GLY A 121 -13.15 -9.29 7.91
CA GLY A 121 -13.78 -8.22 7.14
C GLY A 121 -13.47 -8.28 5.64
N ILE A 122 -12.25 -8.66 5.25
CA ILE A 122 -11.92 -8.89 3.82
C ILE A 122 -12.77 -10.01 3.23
N GLN A 123 -12.97 -11.10 3.97
CA GLN A 123 -13.79 -12.22 3.53
C GLN A 123 -15.27 -11.83 3.41
N ASP A 124 -15.81 -11.12 4.40
CA ASP A 124 -17.19 -10.64 4.41
C ASP A 124 -17.46 -9.72 3.20
N ILE A 125 -16.54 -8.80 2.89
CA ILE A 125 -16.66 -7.94 1.71
C ILE A 125 -16.55 -8.75 0.42
N SER A 126 -15.63 -9.72 0.34
CA SER A 126 -15.47 -10.55 -0.85
C SER A 126 -16.73 -11.36 -1.16
N ASN A 127 -17.45 -11.80 -0.14
CA ASN A 127 -18.74 -12.49 -0.29
C ASN A 127 -19.85 -11.50 -0.65
N SER A 128 -19.87 -10.33 -0.02
CA SER A 128 -20.87 -9.28 -0.26
C SER A 128 -20.84 -8.74 -1.69
N LEU A 129 -19.70 -8.79 -2.38
CA LEU A 129 -19.58 -8.40 -3.80
C LEU A 129 -20.31 -9.36 -4.76
N VAL A 130 -20.77 -10.52 -4.28
CA VAL A 130 -21.56 -11.52 -5.04
C VAL A 130 -23.06 -11.42 -4.74
N ASP A 131 -23.43 -10.78 -3.62
CA ASP A 131 -24.80 -10.64 -3.11
C ASP A 131 -25.39 -9.23 -3.40
N ASP A 132 -26.67 -9.00 -3.09
CA ASP A 132 -27.41 -7.73 -3.30
C ASP A 132 -26.98 -6.57 -2.35
N PHE A 133 -25.68 -6.41 -2.06
CA PHE A 133 -25.19 -5.32 -1.21
C PHE A 133 -25.06 -4.00 -1.98
N THR A 134 -25.41 -2.89 -1.33
CA THR A 134 -25.16 -1.56 -1.90
C THR A 134 -23.70 -1.14 -1.70
N LEU A 135 -23.20 -0.24 -2.57
CA LEU A 135 -21.87 0.38 -2.41
C LEU A 135 -21.68 0.97 -1.01
N ASP A 136 -22.72 1.63 -0.49
CA ASP A 136 -22.67 2.27 0.83
C ASP A 136 -22.49 1.26 1.95
N ASP A 137 -23.09 0.07 1.84
CA ASP A 137 -22.94 -0.98 2.84
C ASP A 137 -21.53 -1.56 2.83
N ILE A 138 -20.96 -1.83 1.64
CA ILE A 138 -19.59 -2.32 1.51
C ILE A 138 -18.60 -1.31 2.10
N LEU A 139 -18.75 -0.02 1.78
CA LEU A 139 -17.88 1.02 2.31
C LEU A 139 -18.03 1.14 3.84
N ARG A 140 -19.23 0.99 4.39
CA ARG A 140 -19.44 0.95 5.85
C ARG A 140 -18.70 -0.22 6.49
N ILE A 141 -18.81 -1.42 5.93
CA ILE A 141 -18.11 -2.62 6.43
C ILE A 141 -16.60 -2.41 6.42
N VAL A 142 -16.04 -1.84 5.33
CA VAL A 142 -14.60 -1.52 5.25
C VAL A 142 -14.18 -0.59 6.39
N LEU A 143 -14.87 0.54 6.52
CA LEU A 143 -14.51 1.57 7.50
C LEU A 143 -14.66 1.04 8.94
N GLU A 144 -15.70 0.28 9.21
CA GLU A 144 -15.94 -0.35 10.51
C GLU A 144 -14.86 -1.37 10.86
N THR A 145 -14.46 -2.20 9.88
CA THR A 145 -13.38 -3.17 10.07
C THR A 145 -12.07 -2.48 10.42
N MET A 146 -11.71 -1.41 9.70
CA MET A 146 -10.51 -0.61 10.00
C MET A 146 -10.59 0.05 11.39
N TYR A 147 -11.76 0.59 11.75
CA TYR A 147 -12.00 1.25 13.02
C TYR A 147 -11.79 0.28 14.20
N ARG A 148 -12.43 -0.89 14.16
CA ARG A 148 -12.37 -1.90 15.22
C ARG A 148 -11.00 -2.55 15.34
N ALA A 149 -10.39 -2.95 14.22
CA ALA A 149 -9.13 -3.70 14.26
C ALA A 149 -7.93 -2.89 14.76
N MET A 150 -7.86 -1.61 14.40
CA MET A 150 -6.68 -0.77 14.69
C MET A 150 -6.88 0.17 15.90
N GLY A 151 -8.10 0.22 16.43
CA GLY A 151 -8.48 1.12 17.51
C GLY A 151 -8.30 2.59 17.14
N PHE A 152 -8.58 2.96 15.88
CA PHE A 152 -8.55 4.36 15.46
C PHE A 152 -9.61 5.16 16.23
N ASN A 153 -9.30 6.42 16.55
CA ASN A 153 -10.28 7.31 17.19
C ASN A 153 -11.39 7.67 16.19
N ARG A 154 -11.01 7.94 14.94
CA ARG A 154 -11.94 8.15 13.82
C ARG A 154 -11.47 7.44 12.56
N VAL A 155 -12.41 6.96 11.77
CA VAL A 155 -12.19 6.48 10.40
C VAL A 155 -13.25 7.10 9.50
N MET A 156 -12.85 7.75 8.41
CA MET A 156 -13.74 8.53 7.55
C MET A 156 -13.42 8.33 6.08
N LEU A 157 -14.46 8.25 5.26
CA LEU A 157 -14.36 8.27 3.81
C LEU A 157 -14.61 9.69 3.30
N ALA A 158 -13.69 10.17 2.48
CA ALA A 158 -13.87 11.33 1.63
C ALA A 158 -13.97 10.92 0.16
N LEU A 159 -14.80 11.61 -0.60
CA LEU A 159 -15.03 11.38 -2.02
C LEU A 159 -14.66 12.62 -2.83
N ARG A 160 -14.16 12.39 -4.04
CA ARG A 160 -13.98 13.47 -5.01
C ARG A 160 -15.35 13.95 -5.50
N ASP A 161 -15.64 15.23 -5.26
CA ASP A 161 -16.80 15.90 -5.86
C ASP A 161 -16.51 16.19 -7.36
N PRO A 162 -17.28 15.61 -8.30
CA PRO A 162 -17.06 15.84 -9.73
C PRO A 162 -17.38 17.27 -10.17
N LYS A 163 -18.21 18.02 -9.42
CA LYS A 163 -18.60 19.39 -9.76
C LYS A 163 -17.51 20.39 -9.39
N THR A 164 -16.96 20.25 -8.19
CA THR A 164 -15.96 21.20 -7.66
C THR A 164 -14.52 20.72 -7.84
N GLY A 165 -14.29 19.43 -8.13
CA GLY A 165 -12.96 18.84 -8.21
C GLY A 165 -12.24 18.76 -6.86
N GLN A 166 -12.97 18.91 -5.75
CA GLN A 166 -12.43 18.83 -4.39
C GLN A 166 -12.60 17.43 -3.80
N MET A 167 -11.70 17.04 -2.91
CA MET A 167 -11.93 15.90 -2.02
C MET A 167 -12.79 16.38 -0.84
N THR A 168 -13.88 15.69 -0.55
CA THR A 168 -14.86 16.11 0.47
C THR A 168 -15.26 14.95 1.38
N GLY A 169 -15.24 15.16 2.69
CA GLY A 169 -15.68 14.17 3.67
C GLY A 169 -17.16 13.80 3.45
N ARG A 170 -17.47 12.50 3.49
CA ARG A 170 -18.83 11.98 3.27
C ARG A 170 -19.42 11.36 4.53
N PHE A 171 -18.74 10.37 5.11
CA PHE A 171 -19.18 9.69 6.33
C PHE A 171 -18.03 8.96 7.01
N GLY A 172 -18.22 8.55 8.26
CA GLY A 172 -17.24 7.79 9.01
C GLY A 172 -17.75 7.29 10.35
N LEU A 173 -16.85 6.73 11.15
CA LEU A 173 -17.05 6.27 12.52
C LEU A 173 -16.12 7.05 13.46
N GLY A 174 -16.54 7.19 14.71
CA GLY A 174 -15.81 7.85 15.79
C GLY A 174 -16.41 9.19 16.23
N PRO A 175 -15.86 9.80 17.29
CA PRO A 175 -16.38 11.04 17.87
C PRO A 175 -16.42 12.18 16.85
N ASP A 176 -17.50 12.95 16.83
CA ASP A 176 -17.67 14.16 15.99
C ASP A 176 -17.40 13.97 14.48
N VAL A 177 -17.38 12.72 13.99
CA VAL A 177 -16.98 12.42 12.61
C VAL A 177 -17.92 13.04 11.58
N THR A 178 -19.19 13.23 11.92
CA THR A 178 -20.16 13.94 11.07
C THR A 178 -19.81 15.40 10.91
N GLU A 179 -19.37 16.06 11.97
CA GLU A 179 -18.93 17.46 11.92
C GLU A 179 -17.61 17.57 11.16
N LEU A 180 -16.65 16.69 11.47
CA LEU A 180 -15.39 16.59 10.75
C LEU A 180 -15.61 16.42 9.25
N ALA A 181 -16.51 15.52 8.83
CA ALA A 181 -16.81 15.27 7.42
C ALA A 181 -17.26 16.54 6.67
N ARG A 182 -18.06 17.40 7.31
CA ARG A 182 -18.49 18.67 6.70
C ARG A 182 -17.31 19.61 6.46
N GLN A 183 -16.33 19.60 7.35
CA GLN A 183 -15.19 20.50 7.35
C GLN A 183 -13.98 19.94 6.58
N PHE A 184 -13.94 18.62 6.35
CA PHE A 184 -12.86 17.92 5.66
C PHE A 184 -12.98 18.12 4.15
N ARG A 185 -12.36 19.19 3.64
CA ARG A 185 -12.41 19.55 2.22
C ARG A 185 -11.09 20.15 1.76
N PHE A 186 -10.58 19.69 0.63
CA PHE A 186 -9.39 20.28 0.00
C PHE A 186 -9.43 20.14 -1.53
N PRO A 187 -8.89 21.12 -2.28
CA PRO A 187 -8.85 21.08 -3.74
C PRO A 187 -7.80 20.09 -4.24
N LEU A 188 -8.12 19.32 -5.30
CA LEU A 188 -7.16 18.39 -5.94
C LEU A 188 -6.30 19.05 -7.02
N ALA A 189 -6.66 20.27 -7.45
CA ALA A 189 -5.92 21.07 -8.42
C ALA A 189 -5.49 22.38 -7.76
N THR A 190 -4.33 22.36 -7.09
CA THR A 190 -3.74 23.53 -6.42
C THR A 190 -2.22 23.46 -6.50
N GLN A 191 -1.55 24.61 -6.34
CA GLN A 191 -0.09 24.71 -6.28
C GLN A 191 0.47 24.40 -4.89
N ILE A 192 -0.38 24.48 -3.84
CA ILE A 192 0.02 24.19 -2.47
C ILE A 192 0.21 22.69 -2.33
N GLN A 193 1.45 22.25 -2.09
CA GLN A 193 1.74 20.84 -1.81
C GLN A 193 1.72 20.59 -0.30
N ASP A 194 0.60 20.02 0.15
CA ASP A 194 0.44 19.48 1.49
C ASP A 194 0.34 17.95 1.45
N VAL A 195 0.41 17.31 2.62
CA VAL A 195 0.40 15.84 2.73
C VAL A 195 -0.89 15.19 2.26
N PHE A 196 -2.04 15.88 2.33
CA PHE A 196 -3.34 15.36 1.89
C PHE A 196 -3.44 15.35 0.37
N LEU A 197 -3.03 16.45 -0.26
CA LEU A 197 -2.94 16.54 -1.71
C LEU A 197 -1.92 15.53 -2.25
N LEU A 198 -0.76 15.43 -1.61
CA LEU A 198 0.29 14.49 -2.00
C LEU A 198 -0.23 13.05 -1.99
N ALA A 199 -0.85 12.61 -0.89
CA ALA A 199 -1.44 11.27 -0.78
C ALA A 199 -2.48 11.03 -1.89
N ALA A 200 -3.45 11.94 -2.03
CA ALA A 200 -4.54 11.79 -3.00
C ALA A 200 -4.02 11.72 -4.44
N VAL A 201 -3.23 12.72 -4.86
CA VAL A 201 -2.80 12.87 -6.27
C VAL A 201 -1.76 11.83 -6.65
N ARG A 202 -0.82 11.49 -5.76
CA ARG A 202 0.20 10.48 -6.04
C ARG A 202 -0.28 9.05 -5.78
N GLY A 203 -1.41 8.87 -5.11
CA GLY A 203 -1.93 7.55 -4.76
C GLY A 203 -1.04 6.81 -3.76
N LEU A 204 -0.38 7.56 -2.85
CA LEU A 204 0.53 7.01 -1.86
C LEU A 204 -0.15 6.92 -0.49
N ASP A 205 -0.06 5.75 0.14
CA ASP A 205 -0.44 5.59 1.53
C ASP A 205 0.54 6.39 2.41
N ILE A 206 0.01 7.23 3.29
CA ILE A 206 0.82 8.04 4.21
C ILE A 206 0.43 7.70 5.64
N ILE A 207 1.43 7.36 6.45
CA ILE A 207 1.30 7.27 7.91
C ILE A 207 2.01 8.48 8.50
N MET A 208 1.25 9.36 9.13
CA MET A 208 1.74 10.55 9.83
C MET A 208 1.92 10.22 11.30
N THR A 209 3.15 10.10 11.77
CA THR A 209 3.45 9.75 13.17
C THR A 209 3.27 10.93 14.12
N ASP A 210 3.65 12.13 13.69
CA ASP A 210 3.49 13.37 14.44
C ASP A 210 3.34 14.55 13.49
N ILE A 211 2.21 15.28 13.57
CA ILE A 211 1.98 16.49 12.78
C ILE A 211 2.82 17.68 13.23
N ASP A 212 3.36 17.66 14.45
CA ASP A 212 4.14 18.74 15.02
C ASP A 212 5.66 18.55 14.80
N ASP A 213 6.08 17.46 14.14
CA ASP A 213 7.48 17.27 13.74
C ASP A 213 7.95 18.43 12.83
N PRO A 214 9.01 19.17 13.20
CA PRO A 214 9.51 20.31 12.44
C PRO A 214 9.79 20.03 10.95
N LYS A 215 10.09 18.77 10.57
CA LYS A 215 10.37 18.38 9.19
C LYS A 215 9.14 18.35 8.29
N ILE A 216 7.95 18.18 8.87
CA ILE A 216 6.69 18.01 8.13
C ILE A 216 5.62 19.02 8.54
N ALA A 217 5.83 19.76 9.64
CA ALA A 217 4.85 20.63 10.24
C ALA A 217 4.27 21.67 9.26
N ASP A 218 5.11 22.18 8.34
CA ASP A 218 4.73 23.13 7.29
C ASP A 218 3.90 22.50 6.16
N LYS A 219 3.93 21.16 6.02
CA LYS A 219 3.14 20.39 5.04
C LYS A 219 1.79 19.94 5.56
N ILE A 220 1.49 20.18 6.84
CA ILE A 220 0.17 19.90 7.41
C ILE A 220 -0.74 21.10 7.12
N PRO A 221 -1.89 20.91 6.46
CA PRO A 221 -2.77 22.01 6.13
C PRO A 221 -3.24 22.77 7.36
N LYS A 222 -3.30 24.10 7.26
CA LYS A 222 -3.82 24.97 8.31
C LYS A 222 -5.24 24.58 8.75
N TRP A 223 -6.11 24.26 7.79
CA TRP A 223 -7.49 23.84 8.08
C TRP A 223 -7.54 22.58 8.96
N TYR A 224 -6.56 21.68 8.83
CA TYR A 224 -6.50 20.46 9.61
C TYR A 224 -6.10 20.78 11.05
N ARG A 225 -5.02 21.55 11.23
CA ARG A 225 -4.55 21.98 12.57
C ARG A 225 -5.59 22.75 13.37
N GLU A 226 -6.40 23.56 12.70
CA GLU A 226 -7.42 24.40 13.36
C GLU A 226 -8.67 23.61 13.80
N ARG A 227 -8.94 22.45 13.17
CA ARG A 227 -10.24 21.77 13.27
C ARG A 227 -10.14 20.34 13.80
N VAL A 228 -8.94 19.78 13.83
CA VAL A 228 -8.70 18.38 14.18
C VAL A 228 -7.65 18.32 15.29
N ALA A 229 -8.05 17.80 16.45
CA ALA A 229 -7.15 17.65 17.60
C ALA A 229 -6.11 16.52 17.43
N ALA A 230 -6.32 15.64 16.46
CA ALA A 230 -5.47 14.47 16.25
C ALA A 230 -4.04 14.85 15.85
N LYS A 231 -3.06 14.23 16.51
CA LYS A 231 -1.63 14.47 16.25
C LYS A 231 -1.00 13.44 15.33
N THR A 232 -1.72 12.39 14.97
CA THR A 232 -1.25 11.30 14.09
C THR A 232 -2.42 10.77 13.27
N PHE A 233 -2.16 10.41 12.01
CA PHE A 233 -3.19 9.89 11.11
C PHE A 233 -2.62 9.00 10.01
N VAL A 234 -3.50 8.28 9.33
CA VAL A 234 -3.21 7.50 8.12
C VAL A 234 -4.12 7.96 6.99
N LEU A 235 -3.54 8.09 5.81
CA LEU A 235 -4.23 8.38 4.56
C LEU A 235 -4.10 7.20 3.62
N PHE A 236 -5.23 6.63 3.22
CA PHE A 236 -5.31 5.59 2.21
C PHE A 236 -6.04 6.13 0.99
N PRO A 237 -5.34 6.57 -0.07
CA PRO A 237 -5.96 7.08 -1.29
C PRO A 237 -6.53 5.95 -2.14
N LEU A 238 -7.65 6.23 -2.80
CA LEU A 238 -8.32 5.32 -3.73
C LEU A 238 -8.30 6.00 -5.11
N ASN A 239 -7.50 5.45 -6.02
CA ASN A 239 -7.30 6.00 -7.35
C ASN A 239 -7.72 5.01 -8.43
N ILE A 240 -8.52 5.47 -9.40
CA ILE A 240 -8.89 4.68 -10.59
C ILE A 240 -8.10 5.25 -11.78
N LYS A 241 -7.28 4.41 -12.41
CA LYS A 241 -6.42 4.79 -13.55
C LYS A 241 -5.59 6.06 -13.24
N GLY A 242 -5.00 6.11 -12.04
CA GLY A 242 -4.19 7.24 -11.57
C GLY A 242 -4.98 8.48 -11.13
N ARG A 243 -6.31 8.50 -11.28
CA ARG A 243 -7.15 9.63 -10.87
C ARG A 243 -7.71 9.41 -9.45
N PRO A 244 -7.58 10.37 -8.53
CA PRO A 244 -8.16 10.26 -7.19
C PRO A 244 -9.69 10.20 -7.27
N VAL A 245 -10.30 9.21 -6.62
CA VAL A 245 -11.76 9.07 -6.52
C VAL A 245 -12.26 9.13 -5.08
N ALA A 246 -11.47 8.60 -4.14
CA ALA A 246 -11.77 8.65 -2.72
C ALA A 246 -10.48 8.67 -1.87
N LEU A 247 -10.64 8.94 -0.59
CA LEU A 247 -9.58 8.91 0.41
C LEU A 247 -10.18 8.37 1.71
N ILE A 248 -9.57 7.35 2.31
CA ILE A 248 -9.88 6.94 3.67
C ILE A 248 -8.89 7.62 4.61
N TYR A 249 -9.43 8.33 5.60
CA TYR A 249 -8.70 9.01 6.66
C TYR A 249 -8.92 8.26 7.97
N CYS A 250 -7.84 7.95 8.70
CA CYS A 250 -7.89 7.31 10.01
C CYS A 250 -7.02 8.11 10.99
N ASP A 251 -7.43 8.32 12.23
CA ASP A 251 -6.62 9.08 13.20
C ASP A 251 -6.57 8.52 14.62
N LYS A 252 -5.59 9.03 15.38
CA LYS A 252 -5.53 8.92 16.83
C LYS A 252 -5.05 10.25 17.42
N GLU A 253 -5.41 10.49 18.67
CA GLU A 253 -5.16 11.81 19.30
C GLU A 253 -3.69 12.04 19.62
N LYS A 254 -3.00 11.04 20.17
CA LYS A 254 -1.62 11.17 20.64
C LYS A 254 -0.61 10.87 19.53
N ALA A 255 0.40 11.72 19.36
CA ALA A 255 1.51 11.45 18.44
C ALA A 255 2.17 10.08 18.74
N GLY A 256 2.60 9.38 17.69
CA GLY A 256 3.21 8.05 17.76
C GLY A 256 2.27 6.92 18.18
N SER A 257 0.98 7.17 18.44
CA SER A 257 0.04 6.13 18.89
C SER A 257 -0.50 5.23 17.76
N ILE A 258 -0.21 5.58 16.49
CA ILE A 258 -0.44 4.72 15.34
C ILE A 258 0.85 3.94 15.08
N ASN A 259 0.87 2.68 15.53
CA ASN A 259 1.87 1.69 15.16
C ASN A 259 1.16 0.57 14.40
N ILE A 260 1.53 0.34 13.15
CA ILE A 260 0.90 -0.65 12.27
C ILE A 260 1.99 -1.64 11.84
N PRO A 261 1.99 -2.87 12.37
CA PRO A 261 2.94 -3.86 11.92
C PRO A 261 2.68 -4.26 10.47
N GLU A 262 3.69 -4.83 9.82
CA GLU A 262 3.72 -5.05 8.37
C GLU A 262 2.56 -5.92 7.86
N LYS A 263 2.16 -6.93 8.66
CA LYS A 263 1.06 -7.85 8.33
C LYS A 263 -0.27 -7.12 8.31
N GLU A 264 -0.56 -6.34 9.34
CA GLU A 264 -1.77 -5.52 9.48
C GLU A 264 -1.81 -4.45 8.41
N LEU A 265 -0.67 -3.81 8.09
CA LEU A 265 -0.58 -2.84 7.01
C LEU A 265 -0.94 -3.48 5.66
N THR A 266 -0.52 -4.71 5.41
CA THR A 266 -0.86 -5.47 4.21
C THR A 266 -2.37 -5.76 4.13
N LEU A 267 -2.98 -6.12 5.25
CA LEU A 267 -4.43 -6.35 5.34
C LEU A 267 -5.24 -5.06 5.17
N LEU A 268 -4.82 -3.95 5.78
CA LEU A 268 -5.43 -2.62 5.59
C LEU A 268 -5.38 -2.17 4.13
N LYS A 269 -4.24 -2.37 3.45
CA LYS A 269 -4.10 -2.11 2.00
C LYS A 269 -5.05 -2.98 1.18
N THR A 270 -5.28 -4.22 1.63
CA THR A 270 -6.22 -5.14 0.98
C THR A 270 -7.66 -4.65 1.15
N LEU A 271 -8.08 -4.26 2.35
CA LEU A 271 -9.39 -3.64 2.60
C LEU A 271 -9.60 -2.37 1.77
N ARG A 272 -8.62 -1.48 1.74
CA ARG A 272 -8.65 -0.29 0.87
C ARG A 272 -8.85 -0.67 -0.61
N ASN A 273 -8.19 -1.72 -1.08
CA ASN A 273 -8.36 -2.20 -2.45
C ASN A 273 -9.76 -2.78 -2.70
N GLN A 274 -10.37 -3.45 -1.72
CA GLN A 274 -11.75 -3.91 -1.81
C GLN A 274 -12.73 -2.73 -1.95
N ALA A 275 -12.53 -1.67 -1.16
CA ALA A 275 -13.30 -0.44 -1.30
C ALA A 275 -13.16 0.20 -2.69
N LEU A 276 -11.94 0.20 -3.25
CA LEU A 276 -11.69 0.71 -4.60
C LEU A 276 -12.42 -0.12 -5.67
N LEU A 277 -12.44 -1.45 -5.53
CA LEU A 277 -13.15 -2.34 -6.43
C LEU A 277 -14.66 -2.10 -6.37
N ALA A 278 -15.22 -1.96 -5.17
CA ALA A 278 -16.65 -1.65 -4.98
C ALA A 278 -17.04 -0.32 -5.65
N ILE A 279 -16.24 0.74 -5.45
CA ILE A 279 -16.46 2.04 -6.10
C ILE A 279 -16.41 1.92 -7.63
N LYS A 280 -15.50 1.10 -8.16
CA LYS A 280 -15.35 0.88 -9.61
C LYS A 280 -16.53 0.11 -10.21
N GLN A 281 -17.17 -0.78 -9.45
CA GLN A 281 -18.31 -1.56 -9.95
C GLN A 281 -19.62 -0.77 -9.92
N ALA A 282 -19.75 0.14 -8.96
CA ALA A 282 -20.96 0.96 -8.79
C ALA A 282 -21.05 2.18 -9.73
N GLY A 283 -19.94 2.57 -10.38
CA GLY A 283 -19.86 3.72 -11.29
C GLY A 283 -19.57 3.32 -12.72
#